data_AF-A0A523K4S6-F1
#
_entry.id   AF-A0A523K4S6-F1
#
_cell.length_a   1.000
_cell.length_b   1.000
_cell.length_c   1.000
_cell.angle_alpha   90.00
_cell.angle_beta   90.00
_cell.angle_gamma   90.00
#
_symmetry.space_group_name_H-M   'P 1'
#
loop_
_entity.id
_entity.type
_entity.pdbx_description
1 polymer ?
#
loop_
_entity_poly.entity_id
_entity_poly.type
_entity_poly.pdbx_seq_one_letter_code
_entity_poly.pdbx_strand_id
1 'polypeptide(L)' 'MFGLVMEENQNGVLTVFLPSAPALTVGSLHLVERDRVTFLEASTLELVNSISQWGIGSGEILGDFRP' A
#
# COMPACT_ATOMS: atom_id res chain seq x y z
N MET A 1 4.06 -1.01 -6.07
CA MET A 1 2.81 -0.23 -5.95
C MET A 1 2.37 -0.32 -4.50
N PHE A 2 2.11 0.81 -3.85
CA PHE A 2 1.67 0.79 -2.45
C PHE A 2 0.18 0.46 -2.36
N GLY A 3 -0.20 -0.26 -1.31
CA GLY A 3 -1.58 -0.59 -1.00
C GLY A 3 -1.86 -0.30 0.47
N LEU A 4 -3.10 0.08 0.76
CA LEU A 4 -3.58 0.29 2.11
C LEU A 4 -4.36 -0.95 2.54
N VAL A 5 -3.87 -1.66 3.56
CA VAL A 5 -4.62 -2.75 4.18
C VAL A 5 -5.76 -2.12 4.98
N MET A 6 -6.99 -2.38 4.55
CA MET A 6 -8.21 -1.79 5.13
C MET A 6 -8.79 -2.66 6.23
N GLU A 7 -8.75 -3.99 6.03
CA GLU A 7 -9.36 -4.98 6.92
C GLU A 7 -8.64 -6.32 6.80
N GLU A 8 -8.50 -7.01 7.93
CA GLU A 8 -8.10 -8.41 7.99
C GLU A 8 -9.34 -9.29 8.21
N ASN A 9 -9.63 -10.17 7.25
CA ASN A 9 -10.82 -11.01 7.28
C ASN A 9 -10.54 -12.33 8.02
N GLN A 10 -11.60 -12.99 8.51
CA GLN A 10 -11.53 -14.19 9.36
C GLN A 10 -10.86 -15.42 8.68
N ASN A 11 -10.59 -15.37 7.38
CA ASN A 11 -10.00 -16.44 6.58
C ASN A 11 -8.53 -16.16 6.18
N GLY A 12 -7.85 -15.19 6.79
CA GLY A 12 -6.46 -14.84 6.44
C GLY A 12 -6.33 -14.10 5.11
N VAL A 13 -7.43 -13.54 4.61
CA VAL A 13 -7.45 -12.67 3.43
C VAL A 13 -7.55 -11.22 3.88
N LEU A 14 -6.80 -10.35 3.24
CA LEU A 14 -6.79 -8.91 3.46
C LEU A 14 -7.62 -8.20 2.40
N THR A 15 -8.44 -7.24 2.84
CA THR A 15 -9.01 -6.23 1.95
C THR A 15 -7.97 -5.13 1.77
N VAL A 16 -7.43 -4.97 0.56
CA VAL A 16 -6.38 -3.99 0.25
C VAL A 16 -6.90 -2.98 -0.77
N PHE A 17 -6.81 -1.70 -0.44
CA PHE A 17 -7.08 -0.61 -1.39
C PHE A 17 -5.81 -0.26 -2.17
N LEU A 18 -5.89 -0.24 -3.50
CA LEU A 18 -4.82 0.16 -4.40
C LEU A 18 -5.19 1.48 -5.09
N PRO A 19 -4.51 2.59 -4.76
CA PRO A 19 -4.69 3.87 -5.44
C PRO A 19 -4.33 3.76 -6.92
N SER A 20 -5.18 4.26 -7.82
CA SER A 20 -4.93 4.25 -9.27
C SER A 20 -4.54 5.62 -9.84
N ALA A 21 -4.57 6.66 -9.00
CA ALA A 21 -4.27 8.05 -9.33
C ALA A 21 -3.70 8.75 -8.09
N PRO A 22 -3.10 9.96 -8.22
CA PRO A 22 -2.66 10.81 -7.11
C PRO A 22 -3.85 11.45 -6.37
N ALA A 23 -4.87 10.64 -6.09
CA ALA A 23 -6.05 10.95 -5.31
C ALA A 23 -6.31 9.71 -4.45
N LEU A 24 -6.08 9.81 -3.14
CA LEU A 24 -6.10 8.68 -2.20
C LEU A 24 -7.42 7.91 -2.16
N THR A 25 -8.51 8.50 -2.64
CA THR A 25 -9.85 7.91 -2.64
C THR A 25 -10.22 7.26 -3.98
N VAL A 26 -9.37 7.38 -5.01
CA VAL A 26 -9.61 6.80 -6.33
C VAL A 26 -8.70 5.60 -6.55
N GLY A 27 -9.30 4.44 -6.65
CA GLY A 27 -8.58 3.18 -6.76
C GLY A 27 -9.49 1.97 -6.83
N SER A 28 -8.92 0.79 -6.62
CA SER A 28 -9.63 -0.47 -6.56
C SER A 28 -9.44 -1.16 -5.20
N LEU A 29 -10.39 -2.02 -4.85
CA LEU A 29 -10.28 -2.93 -3.72
C LEU A 29 -9.93 -4.32 -4.24
N HIS A 30 -8.94 -4.96 -3.62
CA HIS A 30 -8.55 -6.33 -3.89
C HIS A 30 -8.59 -7.16 -2.62
N LEU A 31 -8.87 -8.45 -2.79
CA LEU A 31 -8.70 -9.47 -1.76
C LEU A 31 -7.34 -10.15 -1.99
N VAL A 32 -6.47 -10.13 -0.99
CA VAL A 32 -5.10 -10.65 -1.09
C VAL A 32 -4.81 -11.55 0.09
N GLU A 33 -4.22 -12.72 -0.14
CA GLU A 33 -3.77 -13.60 0.95
C GLU A 33 -2.71 -12.89 1.81
N ARG A 34 -2.78 -13.07 3.13
CA ARG A 34 -1.93 -12.36 4.10
C ARG A 34 -0.43 -12.56 3.87
N ASP A 35 -0.03 -13.74 3.40
CA ASP A 35 1.36 -14.12 3.12
C ASP A 35 1.94 -13.47 1.85
N ARG A 36 1.08 -12.94 0.98
CA ARG A 36 1.45 -12.20 -0.23
C ARG A 36 1.60 -10.70 0.00
N VAL A 37 1.38 -10.23 1.22
CA VAL A 37 1.48 -8.81 1.59
C VAL A 37 2.67 -8.59 2.52
N THR A 38 3.59 -7.73 2.08
CA THR A 38 4.63 -7.17 2.95
C THR A 38 4.09 -5.89 3.58
N PHE A 39 4.11 -5.83 4.91
CA PHE A 39 3.73 -4.64 5.66
C PHE A 39 4.95 -3.71 5.72
N LEU A 40 4.73 -2.43 5.43
CA LEU A 40 5.76 -1.41 5.42
C LEU A 40 5.57 -0.50 6.63
N GLU A 41 6.66 -0.21 7.33
CA GLU A 41 6.71 0.78 8.42
C GLU A 41 6.81 2.19 7.82
N ALA A 42 5.73 2.64 7.19
CA ALA A 42 5.66 3.92 6.49
C ALA A 42 4.69 4.88 7.21
N SER A 43 5.07 6.14 7.36
CA SER A 43 4.14 7.15 7.83
C SER A 43 3.11 7.50 6.74
N THR A 44 1.92 7.94 7.17
CA THR A 44 0.89 8.44 6.24
C THR A 44 1.44 9.57 5.35
N LEU A 45 2.33 10.42 5.87
CA LEU A 45 2.90 11.54 5.13
C LEU A 45 3.80 11.06 3.98
N GLU A 46 4.67 10.09 4.23
CA GLU A 46 5.54 9.50 3.20
C GLU A 46 4.72 8.85 2.09
N LEU A 47 3.69 8.09 2.47
CA LEU A 47 2.77 7.46 1.52
C LEU A 47 2.04 8.52 0.66
N VAL A 48 1.49 9.56 1.29
CA VAL A 48 0.77 10.65 0.60
C VAL A 48 1.69 11.38 -0.37
N ASN A 49 2.91 11.71 0.06
CA ASN A 49 3.89 12.38 -0.80
C ASN A 49 4.24 11.49 -1.99
N SER A 50 4.48 10.20 -1.74
CA SER A 50 4.83 9.28 -2.82
C SER A 50 3.69 9.12 -3.82
N ILE A 51 2.44 8.93 -3.36
CA ILE A 51 1.27 8.81 -4.24
C ILE A 51 1.06 10.11 -5.04
N SER A 52 1.10 11.26 -4.38
CA SER A 52 0.85 12.57 -5.00
C SER A 52 1.88 12.91 -6.09
N GLN A 53 3.08 12.33 -5.99
CA GLN A 53 4.19 12.52 -6.92
C GLN A 53 4.49 11.27 -7.76
N TRP A 54 3.49 10.39 -7.96
CA TRP A 54 3.62 9.23 -8.86
C TRP A 54 4.79 8.28 -8.51
N GLY A 55 5.03 8.08 -7.22
CA GLY A 55 6.02 7.12 -6.71
C GLY A 55 7.39 7.72 -6.40
N ILE A 56 7.61 9.02 -6.57
CA ILE A 56 8.83 9.68 -6.08
C ILE A 56 8.93 9.47 -4.56
N GLY A 57 10.14 9.22 -4.04
CA GLY A 57 10.37 8.91 -2.61
C GLY A 57 10.02 7.48 -2.19
N SER A 58 9.47 6.64 -3.08
CA SER A 58 9.11 5.26 -2.73
C SER A 58 10.29 4.39 -2.27
N GLY A 59 11.52 4.69 -2.72
CA GLY A 59 12.72 3.98 -2.26
C GLY A 59 13.00 4.16 -0.76
N GLU A 60 12.67 5.33 -0.20
CA GLU A 60 12.84 5.61 1.24
C GLU A 60 11.82 4.80 2.06
N ILE A 61 10.61 4.62 1.53
CA ILE A 61 9.53 3.83 2.13
C ILE A 61 9.83 2.33 2.10
N LEU A 62 10.46 1.85 1.04
CA LEU A 62 10.81 0.43 0.90
C LEU A 62 11.97 0.03 1.82
N GLY A 63 12.83 0.97 2.22
CA GLY A 63 13.99 0.70 3.06
C GLY A 63 14.86 -0.44 2.50
N ASP A 64 15.17 -1.42 3.35
CA ASP A 64 15.97 -2.61 2.98
C ASP A 64 15.14 -3.74 2.35
N PHE A 65 13.87 -3.53 2.01
CA PHE A 65 13.03 -4.56 1.40
C PHE A 65 13.69 -5.13 0.14
N ARG A 66 13.90 -6.46 0.14
CA ARG A 66 14.37 -7.22 -1.02
C ARG A 66 13.34 -8.29 -1.38
N PRO A 67 12.92 -8.38 -2.65
CA PRO A 67 11.94 -9.37 -3.11
C PRO A 67 12.49 -10.79 -3.09
#